data_AF-A0A354HHX3-F1
#
_entry.id   AF-A0A354HHX3-F1
#
_cell.length_a   1.000
_cell.length_b   1.000
_cell.length_c   1.000
_cell.angle_alpha   90.00
_cell.angle_beta   90.00
_cell.angle_gamma   90.00
#
_symmetry.space_group_name_H-M   'P 1'
#
loop_
_entity.id
_entity.type
_entity.pdbx_description
1 polymer ?
#
loop_
_entity_poly.entity_id
_entity_poly.type
_entity_poly.pdbx_seq_one_letter_code
_entity_poly.pdbx_strand_id
1 'polypeptide(L)'
;MICTAAGAAFSSALKHRCTMLRSVLGVLDEMSAKIRYAGIPLNELIAEMTGERAYSDCTFLKRTAAGMNSGLTASEAWTAAAEATPFFSDNDRRILADIGSRLGGTDTEGQLSMLALGSTLISRELEAAELECSRKSRTLMSVWTMCGIGAGIIII
;
A
#
# COMPACT_ATOMS: atom_id res chain seq x y z
N MET A 1 0.14 -15.16 -28.49
CA MET A 1 0.58 -13.88 -27.90
C MET A 1 -0.26 -13.39 -26.70
N ILE A 2 -1.29 -14.12 -26.26
CA ILE A 2 -2.19 -13.66 -25.17
C ILE A 2 -1.62 -13.91 -23.76
N CYS A 3 -0.73 -14.91 -23.59
CA CYS A 3 -0.17 -15.25 -22.28
C CYS A 3 0.88 -14.26 -21.74
N THR A 4 1.58 -13.53 -22.62
CA THR A 4 2.63 -12.59 -22.22
C THR A 4 2.06 -11.28 -21.66
N ALA A 5 0.94 -10.81 -22.23
CA ALA A 5 0.28 -9.57 -21.80
C ALA A 5 -0.39 -9.72 -20.42
N ALA A 6 -1.09 -10.85 -20.18
CA ALA A 6 -1.71 -11.14 -18.88
C ALA A 6 -0.65 -11.29 -17.77
N GLY A 7 0.49 -11.92 -18.08
CA GLY A 7 1.62 -12.05 -17.14
C GLY A 7 2.27 -10.72 -16.77
N ALA A 8 2.45 -9.82 -17.75
CA ALA A 8 3.03 -8.49 -17.53
C ALA A 8 2.12 -7.56 -16.72
N ALA A 9 0.82 -7.52 -17.04
CA ALA A 9 -0.17 -6.70 -16.32
C ALA A 9 -0.29 -7.13 -14.85
N PHE A 10 -0.34 -8.43 -14.58
CA PHE A 10 -0.38 -8.95 -13.21
C PHE A 10 0.91 -8.62 -12.43
N SER A 11 2.08 -8.70 -13.07
CA SER A 11 3.35 -8.35 -12.42
C SER A 11 3.45 -6.86 -12.08
N SER A 12 2.89 -5.98 -12.92
CA SER A 12 2.80 -4.54 -12.65
C SER A 12 1.85 -4.24 -11.49
N ALA A 13 0.65 -4.85 -11.47
CA ALA A 13 -0.32 -4.67 -10.38
C ALA A 13 0.27 -5.05 -9.02
N LEU A 14 1.02 -6.16 -8.94
CA LEU A 14 1.65 -6.60 -7.70
C LEU A 14 2.75 -5.64 -7.24
N LYS A 15 3.57 -5.11 -8.16
CA LYS A 15 4.56 -4.07 -7.84
C LYS A 15 3.91 -2.79 -7.33
N HIS A 16 2.81 -2.35 -7.95
CA HIS A 16 2.05 -1.20 -7.50
C HIS A 16 1.46 -1.43 -6.10
N ARG A 17 0.93 -2.63 -5.81
CA ARG A 17 0.49 -3.00 -4.47
C ARG A 17 1.61 -2.89 -3.44
N CYS A 18 2.80 -3.43 -3.70
CA CYS A 18 3.94 -3.32 -2.78
C CYS A 18 4.34 -1.85 -2.53
N THR A 19 4.42 -1.04 -3.58
CA THR A 19 4.74 0.38 -3.45
C THR A 19 3.69 1.10 -2.60
N MET A 20 2.41 0.87 -2.87
CA MET A 20 1.32 1.48 -2.10
C MET A 20 1.33 1.04 -0.63
N LEU A 21 1.50 -0.25 -0.33
CA LEU A 21 1.57 -0.75 1.05
C LEU A 21 2.76 -0.16 1.80
N ARG A 22 3.92 0.01 1.15
CA ARG A 22 5.09 0.67 1.76
C ARG A 22 4.81 2.14 2.07
N SER A 23 4.16 2.86 1.17
CA SER A 23 3.75 4.25 1.43
C SER A 23 2.74 4.34 2.57
N VAL A 24 1.76 3.42 2.64
CA VAL A 24 0.80 3.34 3.75
C VAL A 24 1.52 3.09 5.07
N LEU A 25 2.48 2.16 5.11
CA LEU A 25 3.24 1.88 6.33
C LEU A 25 3.98 3.13 6.83
N GLY A 26 4.65 3.86 5.93
CA GLY A 26 5.28 5.14 6.28
C GLY A 26 4.29 6.16 6.83
N VAL A 27 3.09 6.24 6.23
CA VAL A 27 2.02 7.12 6.73
C VAL A 27 1.61 6.73 8.16
N LEU A 28 1.38 5.45 8.44
CA LEU A 28 0.96 5.00 9.78
C LEU A 28 2.03 5.25 10.84
N ASP A 29 3.31 5.05 10.50
CA ASP A 29 4.43 5.25 11.41
C ASP A 29 4.61 6.74 11.73
N GLU A 30 4.50 7.60 10.72
CA GLU A 30 4.59 9.04 10.93
C GLU A 30 3.38 9.59 11.69
N MET A 31 2.18 9.11 11.38
CA MET A 31 0.99 9.44 12.16
C MET A 31 1.17 9.05 13.64
N SER A 32 1.72 7.87 13.90
CA SER A 32 2.01 7.41 15.27
C SER A 32 3.01 8.33 15.97
N ALA A 33 4.07 8.75 15.27
CA ALA A 33 5.04 9.69 15.81
C ALA A 33 4.41 11.06 16.12
N LYS A 34 3.66 11.63 15.17
CA LYS A 34 3.07 12.96 15.33
C LYS A 34 1.93 12.97 16.36
N ILE A 35 1.11 11.92 16.48
CA ILE A 35 0.11 11.81 17.55
C ILE A 35 0.77 11.74 18.93
N ARG A 36 1.89 11.01 19.06
CA ARG A 36 2.62 10.88 20.32
C ARG A 36 3.26 12.20 20.79
N TYR A 37 3.73 13.03 19.87
CA TYR A 37 4.59 14.17 20.22
C TYR A 37 4.02 15.56 19.90
N ALA A 38 3.10 15.69 18.95
CA ALA A 38 2.76 16.99 18.37
C ALA A 38 1.42 17.56 18.84
N GLY A 39 0.47 16.72 19.27
CA GLY A 39 -0.87 17.18 19.66
C GLY A 39 -1.65 17.91 18.55
N ILE A 40 -1.23 17.72 17.29
CA ILE A 40 -1.80 18.35 16.10
C ILE A 40 -3.10 17.61 15.72
N PRO A 41 -4.16 18.32 15.29
CA PRO A 41 -5.39 17.67 14.87
C PRO A 41 -5.17 16.87 13.58
N LEU A 42 -5.87 15.74 13.45
CA LEU A 42 -5.64 14.74 12.39
C LEU A 42 -5.76 15.31 10.96
N ASN A 43 -6.60 16.32 10.73
CA ASN A 43 -6.72 16.99 9.44
C ASN A 43 -5.46 17.76 9.05
N GLU A 44 -4.84 18.47 9.98
CA GLU A 44 -3.58 19.19 9.72
C GLU A 44 -2.44 18.21 9.48
N LEU A 45 -2.39 17.12 10.26
CA LEU A 45 -1.44 16.02 10.08
C LEU A 45 -1.51 15.43 8.67
N ILE A 46 -2.69 15.04 8.22
CA ILE A 46 -2.88 14.45 6.88
C ILE A 46 -2.54 15.47 5.77
N ALA A 47 -2.89 16.75 5.95
CA ALA A 47 -2.56 17.80 4.99
C ALA A 47 -1.06 18.03 4.87
N GLU A 48 -0.34 18.08 6.00
CA GLU A 48 1.11 18.22 6.04
C GLU A 48 1.79 17.06 5.30
N MET A 49 1.43 15.82 5.66
CA MET A 49 1.99 14.62 5.04
C MET A 49 1.70 14.54 3.55
N THR A 50 0.54 15.01 3.09
CA THR A 50 0.21 15.04 1.66
C THR A 50 1.13 15.98 0.87
N GLY A 51 1.68 17.01 1.53
CA GLY A 51 2.65 17.94 0.94
C GLY A 51 4.09 17.40 0.87
N GLU A 52 4.39 16.31 1.56
CA GLU A 52 5.75 15.78 1.62
C GLU A 52 6.12 15.01 0.36
N ARG A 53 7.36 15.19 -0.09
CA ARG A 53 7.89 14.49 -1.27
C ARG A 53 7.85 12.97 -1.11
N ALA A 54 8.01 12.46 0.12
CA ALA A 54 7.96 11.04 0.45
C ALA A 54 6.62 10.38 0.09
N TYR A 55 5.51 11.14 0.14
CA TYR A 55 4.16 10.64 -0.14
C TYR A 55 3.58 11.19 -1.45
N SER A 56 4.43 11.80 -2.28
CA SER A 56 4.03 12.37 -3.58
C SER A 56 3.38 11.35 -4.53
N ASP A 57 3.68 10.06 -4.39
CA ASP A 57 3.04 8.99 -5.17
C ASP A 57 2.00 8.17 -4.39
N CYS A 58 1.77 8.51 -3.11
CA CYS A 58 0.79 7.81 -2.27
C CYS A 58 -0.63 8.24 -2.62
N THR A 59 -1.24 7.57 -3.61
CA THR A 59 -2.61 7.91 -4.07
C THR A 59 -3.66 7.72 -2.98
N PHE A 60 -3.42 6.79 -2.05
CA PHE A 60 -4.28 6.56 -0.89
C PHE A 60 -4.35 7.81 -0.01
N LEU A 61 -3.21 8.33 0.44
CA LEU A 61 -3.14 9.52 1.30
C LEU A 61 -3.78 10.74 0.62
N LYS A 62 -3.49 10.95 -0.68
CA LYS A 62 -4.09 12.03 -1.46
C LYS A 62 -5.62 11.93 -1.53
N ARG A 63 -6.16 10.72 -1.70
CA ARG A 63 -7.61 10.49 -1.73
C ARG A 63 -8.24 10.76 -0.37
N THR A 64 -7.58 10.34 0.72
CA THR A 64 -8.01 10.65 2.08
C THR A 64 -8.08 12.16 2.30
N ALA A 65 -7.02 12.89 1.96
CA ALA A 65 -7.00 14.35 2.07
C ALA A 65 -8.10 15.02 1.22
N ALA A 66 -8.30 14.56 -0.01
CA ALA A 66 -9.35 15.08 -0.89
C ALA A 66 -10.77 14.83 -0.33
N GLY A 67 -11.01 13.66 0.26
CA GLY A 67 -12.28 13.35 0.94
C GLY A 67 -12.55 14.28 2.12
N MET A 68 -11.53 14.51 2.95
CA MET A 68 -11.63 15.44 4.09
C MET A 68 -11.89 16.88 3.63
N ASN A 69 -11.20 17.33 2.58
CA ASN A 69 -11.42 18.65 1.97
C ASN A 69 -12.81 18.80 1.34
N SER A 70 -13.46 17.68 1.00
CA SER A 70 -14.83 17.65 0.49
C SER A 70 -15.89 17.60 1.59
N GLY A 71 -15.49 17.65 2.86
CA GLY A 71 -16.38 17.69 4.02
C GLY A 71 -16.64 16.34 4.70
N LEU A 72 -15.99 15.25 4.24
CA LEU A 72 -16.06 13.96 4.94
C LEU A 72 -15.29 14.03 6.26
N THR A 73 -15.74 13.26 7.25
CA THR A 73 -14.94 13.01 8.45
C THR A 73 -13.65 12.24 8.09
N ALA A 74 -12.63 12.29 8.95
CA ALA A 74 -11.39 11.58 8.72
C ALA A 74 -11.61 10.06 8.54
N SER A 75 -12.52 9.47 9.32
CA SER A 75 -12.90 8.07 9.25
C SER A 75 -13.55 7.72 7.89
N GLU A 76 -14.52 8.52 7.45
CA GLU A 76 -15.20 8.33 6.16
C GLU A 76 -14.24 8.50 4.98
N ALA A 77 -13.43 9.56 4.99
CA ALA A 77 -12.47 9.84 3.94
C ALA A 77 -11.40 8.74 3.82
N TRP A 78 -10.89 8.25 4.95
CA TRP A 78 -9.92 7.17 5.00
C TRP A 78 -10.48 5.86 4.47
N THR A 79 -11.70 5.51 4.91
CA THR A 79 -12.39 4.29 4.49
C THR A 79 -12.71 4.32 3.00
N ALA A 80 -13.27 5.44 2.50
CA ALA A 80 -13.55 5.63 1.08
C ALA A 80 -12.26 5.60 0.23
N ALA A 81 -11.17 6.16 0.73
CA ALA A 81 -9.87 6.10 0.06
C ALA A 81 -9.33 4.66 -0.01
N ALA A 82 -9.53 3.84 1.03
CA ALA A 82 -9.11 2.44 1.04
C ALA A 82 -9.87 1.63 -0.02
N GLU A 83 -11.19 1.84 -0.12
CA GLU A 83 -12.03 1.20 -1.12
C GLU A 83 -11.67 1.61 -2.55
N ALA A 84 -11.47 2.92 -2.78
CA ALA A 84 -11.20 3.48 -4.10
C ALA A 84 -9.74 3.31 -4.56
N THR A 85 -8.82 2.90 -3.69
CA THR A 85 -7.42 2.73 -4.07
C THR A 85 -7.22 1.42 -4.85
N PRO A 86 -6.69 1.49 -6.09
CA PRO A 86 -6.46 0.31 -6.89
C PRO A 86 -5.35 -0.57 -6.30
N PHE A 87 -5.30 -1.83 -6.73
CA PHE A 87 -4.27 -2.82 -6.39
C PHE A 87 -4.26 -3.32 -4.94
N PHE A 88 -4.98 -2.68 -4.02
CA PHE A 88 -5.24 -3.26 -2.70
C PHE A 88 -6.03 -4.56 -2.82
N SER A 89 -5.61 -5.54 -2.02
CA SER A 89 -6.38 -6.75 -1.76
C SER A 89 -7.57 -6.44 -0.86
N ASP A 90 -8.52 -7.37 -0.77
CA ASP A 90 -9.63 -7.23 0.17
C ASP A 90 -9.16 -7.24 1.63
N ASN A 91 -8.06 -7.92 1.92
CA ASN A 91 -7.48 -7.88 3.26
C ASN A 91 -6.85 -6.52 3.56
N ASP A 92 -6.14 -5.92 2.61
CA ASP A 92 -5.57 -4.57 2.75
C ASP A 92 -6.67 -3.56 3.04
N ARG A 93 -7.78 -3.62 2.27
CA ARG A 93 -8.96 -2.76 2.48
C ARG A 93 -9.56 -2.95 3.86
N ARG A 94 -9.70 -4.21 4.31
CA ARG A 94 -10.26 -4.52 5.63
C ARG A 94 -9.40 -3.96 6.76
N ILE A 95 -8.08 -4.12 6.69
CA ILE A 95 -7.16 -3.57 7.68
C ILE A 95 -7.26 -2.05 7.71
N LEU A 96 -7.25 -1.41 6.53
CA LEU A 96 -7.37 0.05 6.43
C LEU A 96 -8.73 0.57 6.91
N ALA A 97 -9.83 -0.14 6.67
CA ALA A 97 -11.15 0.23 7.16
C ALA A 97 -11.25 0.12 8.70
N ASP A 98 -10.67 -0.92 9.30
CA ASP A 98 -10.61 -1.06 10.76
C ASP A 98 -9.84 0.10 11.40
N ILE A 99 -8.69 0.49 10.81
CA ILE A 99 -7.95 1.70 11.20
C ILE A 99 -8.83 2.93 11.09
N GLY A 100 -9.45 3.14 9.92
CA GLY A 100 -10.30 4.29 9.61
C GLY A 100 -11.45 4.47 10.60
N SER A 101 -12.13 3.37 10.96
CA SER A 101 -13.27 3.37 11.88
C SER A 101 -12.96 3.94 13.27
N ARG A 102 -11.68 3.94 13.66
CA ARG A 102 -11.18 4.39 14.96
C ARG A 102 -10.50 5.75 14.90
N LEU A 103 -10.28 6.32 13.70
CA LEU A 103 -9.70 7.64 13.54
C LEU A 103 -10.64 8.73 14.07
N GLY A 104 -10.15 9.51 15.04
CA GLY A 104 -10.85 10.67 15.61
C GLY A 104 -11.87 10.35 16.71
N GLY A 105 -12.02 9.09 17.11
CA GLY A 105 -12.99 8.66 18.12
C GLY A 105 -12.42 8.06 19.41
N THR A 106 -11.11 7.80 19.47
CA THR A 106 -10.45 7.14 20.63
C THR A 106 -9.51 8.09 21.38
N ASP A 107 -9.21 7.77 22.64
CA ASP A 107 -8.12 8.44 23.37
C ASP A 107 -6.76 8.18 22.70
N THR A 108 -5.76 9.02 23.02
CA THR A 108 -4.43 8.98 22.39
C THR A 108 -3.77 7.62 22.49
N GLU A 109 -3.83 6.94 23.65
CA GLU A 109 -3.19 5.62 23.83
C GLU A 109 -3.91 4.54 23.02
N GLY A 110 -5.25 4.56 23.02
CA GLY A 110 -6.05 3.70 22.16
C GLY A 110 -5.72 3.88 20.67
N GLN A 111 -5.55 5.12 20.22
CA GLN A 111 -5.22 5.43 18.83
C GLN A 111 -3.81 4.95 18.46
N LEU A 112 -2.82 5.15 19.34
CA LEU A 112 -1.45 4.69 19.13
C LEU A 112 -1.35 3.15 19.08
N SER A 113 -2.07 2.45 19.96
CA SER A 113 -2.13 0.98 19.95
C SER A 113 -2.77 0.45 18.66
N MET A 114 -3.84 1.09 18.20
CA MET A 114 -4.49 0.77 16.94
C MET A 114 -3.54 0.96 15.74
N LEU A 115 -2.83 2.09 15.68
CA LEU A 115 -1.89 2.36 14.60
C LEU A 115 -0.72 1.36 14.61
N ALA A 116 -0.19 1.01 15.78
CA ALA A 116 0.88 0.01 15.90
C ALA A 116 0.45 -1.39 15.41
N LEU A 117 -0.78 -1.81 15.76
CA LEU A 117 -1.36 -3.05 15.25
C LEU A 117 -1.56 -2.97 13.73
N GLY A 118 -2.10 -1.86 13.25
CA GLY A 118 -2.27 -1.57 11.82
C GLY A 118 -0.96 -1.67 11.04
N SER A 119 0.10 -0.99 11.48
CA SER A 119 1.44 -1.07 10.88
C SER A 119 1.95 -2.51 10.84
N THR A 120 1.75 -3.27 11.92
CA THR A 120 2.16 -4.69 11.96
C THR A 120 1.43 -5.53 10.90
N LEU A 121 0.11 -5.33 10.74
CA LEU A 121 -0.69 -6.06 9.75
C LEU A 121 -0.33 -5.66 8.32
N ILE A 122 -0.16 -4.37 8.05
CA ILE A 122 0.26 -3.85 6.73
C ILE A 122 1.68 -4.33 6.38
N SER A 123 2.61 -4.37 7.34
CA SER A 123 3.96 -4.91 7.12
C SER A 123 3.92 -6.38 6.70
N ARG A 124 3.05 -7.19 7.32
CA ARG A 124 2.87 -8.60 6.93
C ARG A 124 2.31 -8.76 5.52
N GLU A 125 1.34 -7.92 5.14
CA GLU A 125 0.81 -7.91 3.78
C GLU A 125 1.85 -7.46 2.74
N LEU A 126 2.70 -6.49 3.11
CA LEU A 126 3.81 -6.06 2.27
C LEU A 126 4.82 -7.19 2.06
N GLU A 127 5.25 -7.86 3.13
CA GLU A 127 6.16 -9.02 3.06
C GLU A 127 5.59 -10.14 2.19
N ALA A 128 4.29 -10.44 2.33
CA ALA A 128 3.60 -11.44 1.52
C ALA A 128 3.58 -11.04 0.03
N ALA A 129 3.26 -9.78 -0.28
CA ALA A 129 3.23 -9.26 -1.65
C ALA A 129 4.63 -9.23 -2.29
N GLU A 130 5.68 -8.89 -1.52
CA GLU A 130 7.07 -8.93 -1.97
C GLU A 130 7.56 -10.36 -2.24
N LEU A 131 7.18 -11.32 -1.38
CA LEU A 131 7.47 -12.73 -1.60
C LEU A 131 6.81 -13.25 -2.88
N GLU A 132 5.57 -12.85 -3.15
CA GLU A 132 4.88 -13.20 -4.40
C GLU A 132 5.58 -12.57 -5.62
N CYS A 133 6.05 -11.32 -5.51
CA CYS A 133 6.77 -10.63 -6.58
C CYS A 133 8.13 -11.29 -6.87
N SER A 134 8.87 -11.68 -5.83
CA SER A 134 10.19 -12.31 -5.94
C SER A 134 10.13 -13.74 -6.47
N ARG A 135 9.14 -14.54 -6.04
CA ARG A 135 8.89 -15.90 -6.59
C ARG A 135 8.60 -15.83 -8.09
N LYS A 136 7.82 -14.84 -8.54
CA LYS A 136 7.43 -14.73 -9.95
C LYS A 136 8.59 -14.33 -10.87
N SER A 137 9.49 -13.47 -10.40
CA SER A 137 10.75 -13.13 -11.09
C SER A 137 11.62 -14.37 -11.33
N ARG A 138 11.77 -15.23 -10.31
CA ARG A 138 12.52 -16.49 -10.42
C ARG A 138 11.85 -17.50 -11.34
N THR A 139 10.51 -17.63 -11.29
CA THR A 139 9.80 -18.56 -12.19
C THR A 139 9.83 -18.12 -13.65
N LEU A 140 9.84 -16.81 -13.93
CA LEU A 140 10.01 -16.31 -15.29
C LEU A 140 11.39 -16.72 -15.81
N MET A 141 12.47 -16.49 -15.05
CA MET A 141 13.82 -16.96 -15.41
C MET A 141 13.89 -18.48 -15.63
N SER A 142 13.21 -19.30 -14.82
CA SER A 142 13.18 -20.76 -15.00
C SER A 142 12.38 -21.21 -16.23
N VAL A 143 11.33 -20.48 -16.62
CA VAL A 143 10.56 -20.76 -17.84
C VAL A 143 11.39 -20.48 -19.09
N TRP A 144 12.22 -19.42 -19.09
CA TRP A 144 13.15 -19.16 -20.20
C TRP A 144 14.24 -20.24 -20.34
N THR A 145 14.70 -20.81 -19.22
CA THR A 145 15.72 -21.88 -19.25
C THR A 145 15.18 -23.21 -19.77
N MET A 146 13.88 -23.49 -19.64
CA MET A 146 13.26 -24.70 -20.22
C MET A 146 12.96 -24.60 -21.72
N CYS A 147 12.82 -23.38 -22.28
CA CYS A 147 12.57 -23.19 -23.71
C CYS A 147 13.82 -22.81 -24.54
N GLY A 148 15.02 -22.76 -23.93
CA GLY A 148 16.18 -22.07 -24.49
C GLY A 148 17.50 -22.83 -24.49
N ILE A 149 17.52 -24.12 -24.86
CA ILE A 149 18.70 -24.74 -25.49
C ILE A 149 18.18 -25.55 -26.69
N GLY A 150 18.02 -24.86 -27.82
CA GLY A 150 17.53 -25.47 -29.06
C GLY A 150 17.87 -24.66 -30.31
N ALA A 151 18.86 -23.77 -30.25
CA ALA A 151 19.35 -23.07 -31.42
C ALA A 151 20.86 -22.86 -31.32
N GLY A 152 21.61 -23.64 -32.12
CA GLY A 152 22.93 -23.25 -32.58
C GLY A 152 24.08 -24.13 -32.11
N ILE A 153 24.20 -25.35 -32.66
CA ILE A 153 25.45 -25.83 -33.29
C ILE A 153 25.09 -26.81 -34.42
N ILE A 154 24.68 -26.29 -35.59
CA ILE A 154 24.94 -26.90 -36.90
C ILE A 154 25.41 -25.75 -37.80
N ILE A 155 26.44 -26.02 -38.62
CA ILE A 155 27.13 -25.16 -39.62
C ILE A 155 28.27 -24.32 -38.96
N ILE A 156 29.58 -24.56 -39.15
CA ILE A 156 30.44 -25.29 -40.12
C ILE A 156 31.58 -25.98 -39.35
#